data_AF-A0A8J6JI03-F1
#
_entry.id   AF-A0A8J6JI03-F1
#
_cell.length_a   1.000
_cell.length_b   1.000
_cell.length_c   1.000
_cell.angle_alpha   90.00
_cell.angle_beta   90.00
_cell.angle_gamma   90.00
#
_symmetry.space_group_name_H-M   'P 1'
#
loop_
_entity.id
_entity.type
_entity.pdbx_description
1 polymer ?
#
loop_
_entity_poly.entity_id
_entity_poly.type
_entity_poly.pdbx_seq_one_letter_code
_entity_poly.pdbx_strand_id
1 'polypeptide(L)'
;MQNEEEIWRLVHANQAPMIALADRIWGMPELCYNEHRSCAEHTAALHEAGFRVTPGVAGIPTAVMGEAGEGGPVIAILGEFDALPGLSQEADVAEP
;
A
#
# COMPACT_ATOMS: atom_id res chain seq x y z
N MET A 1 20.24 20.18 -7.69
CA MET A 1 19.16 19.23 -7.35
C MET A 1 17.90 19.80 -7.95
N GLN A 2 17.31 19.17 -8.96
CA GLN A 2 16.29 19.79 -9.84
C GLN A 2 15.02 18.93 -9.96
N ASN A 3 14.77 18.04 -9.00
CA ASN A 3 13.74 17.01 -9.09
C ASN A 3 12.61 17.24 -8.08
N GLU A 4 12.82 18.13 -7.12
CA GLU A 4 11.95 18.29 -5.95
C GLU A 4 10.55 18.80 -6.34
N GLU A 5 10.48 19.82 -7.20
CA GLU A 5 9.20 20.37 -7.68
C GLU A 5 8.37 19.32 -8.44
N GLU A 6 9.03 18.48 -9.23
CA GLU A 6 8.36 17.43 -9.99
C GLU A 6 7.83 16.31 -9.09
N ILE A 7 8.63 15.89 -8.10
CA ILE A 7 8.19 14.90 -7.11
C ILE A 7 6.97 15.42 -6.35
N TRP A 8 7.01 16.67 -5.87
CA TRP A 8 5.87 17.26 -5.18
C TRP A 8 4.63 17.34 -6.08
N ARG A 9 4.79 17.69 -7.36
CA ARG A 9 3.68 17.68 -8.33
C ARG A 9 3.06 16.29 -8.47
N LEU A 10 3.88 15.24 -8.57
CA LEU A 10 3.41 13.85 -8.66
C LEU A 10 2.71 13.40 -7.38
N VAL A 11 3.23 13.77 -6.21
CA VAL A 11 2.60 13.47 -4.91
C VAL A 11 1.22 14.12 -4.83
N HIS A 12 1.11 15.42 -5.13
CA HIS A 12 -0.18 16.12 -5.11
C HIS A 12 -1.17 15.55 -6.12
N ALA A 13 -0.71 15.20 -7.33
CA ALA A 13 -1.57 14.61 -8.36
C ALA A 13 -2.15 13.24 -7.95
N ASN A 14 -1.44 12.47 -7.11
CA ASN A 14 -1.87 11.15 -6.65
C ASN A 14 -2.47 11.14 -5.24
N GLN A 15 -2.61 12.31 -4.61
CA GLN A 15 -3.05 12.40 -3.21
C GLN A 15 -4.44 11.77 -3.00
N ALA A 16 -5.42 12.13 -3.83
CA ALA A 16 -6.79 11.64 -3.69
C ALA A 16 -6.92 10.10 -3.77
N PRO A 17 -6.40 9.40 -4.80
CA PRO A 17 -6.49 7.95 -4.85
C PRO A 17 -5.70 7.26 -3.73
N MET A 18 -4.56 7.83 -3.29
CA MET A 18 -3.78 7.28 -2.18
C MET A 18 -4.52 7.40 -0.84
N ILE A 19 -5.15 8.53 -0.56
CA ILE A 19 -6.00 8.71 0.64
C ILE A 19 -7.17 7.73 0.59
N ALA A 20 -7.86 7.63 -0.54
CA ALA A 20 -8.99 6.71 -0.68
C ALA A 20 -8.58 5.24 -0.48
N LEU A 21 -7.38 4.84 -0.93
CA LEU A 21 -6.84 3.51 -0.63
C LEU A 21 -6.60 3.36 0.88
N ALA A 22 -5.90 4.31 1.50
CA ALA A 22 -5.62 4.29 2.94
C ALA A 22 -6.91 4.18 3.78
N ASP A 23 -7.95 4.95 3.44
CA ASP A 23 -9.25 4.91 4.13
C ASP A 23 -9.93 3.54 3.99
N ARG A 24 -9.82 2.89 2.82
CA ARG A 24 -10.36 1.53 2.63
C ARG A 24 -9.60 0.51 3.47
N ILE A 25 -8.27 0.57 3.50
CA ILE A 25 -7.44 -0.32 4.34
C ILE A 25 -7.78 -0.12 5.82
N TRP A 26 -7.87 1.12 6.29
CA TRP A 26 -8.28 1.45 7.67
C TRP A 26 -9.66 0.86 8.02
N GLY A 27 -10.62 0.94 7.09
CA GLY A 27 -11.95 0.35 7.26
C GLY A 27 -12.00 -1.18 7.21
N MET A 28 -10.87 -1.86 6.95
CA MET A 28 -10.76 -3.31 6.82
C MET A 28 -9.59 -3.84 7.65
N PRO A 29 -9.62 -3.72 8.99
CA PRO A 29 -8.55 -4.22 9.83
C PRO A 29 -8.45 -5.75 9.70
N GLU A 30 -7.32 -6.22 9.20
CA GLU A 30 -7.03 -7.65 9.06
C GLU A 30 -5.70 -7.94 9.77
N LEU A 31 -5.64 -9.04 10.52
CA LEU A 31 -4.45 -9.40 11.31
C LEU A 31 -3.36 -10.04 10.45
N CYS A 32 -2.16 -10.11 11.01
CA CYS A 32 -1.00 -10.81 10.45
C CYS A 32 -1.37 -12.12 9.72
N TYR A 33 -0.97 -12.22 8.44
CA TYR A 33 -1.22 -13.31 7.48
C TYR A 33 -2.68 -13.53 7.04
N ASN A 34 -3.60 -12.65 7.42
CA ASN A 34 -5.01 -12.75 7.06
C ASN A 34 -5.52 -11.51 6.29
N GLU A 35 -4.61 -10.65 5.82
CA GLU A 35 -4.85 -9.37 5.13
C GLU A 35 -5.28 -9.56 3.67
N HIS A 36 -6.24 -10.44 3.43
CA HIS A 36 -6.65 -10.81 2.07
C HIS A 36 -7.33 -9.67 1.34
N ARG A 37 -8.18 -8.89 2.01
CA ARG A 37 -8.89 -7.77 1.40
C ARG A 37 -7.94 -6.60 1.20
N SER A 38 -7.09 -6.31 2.19
CA SER A 38 -6.07 -5.28 2.10
C SER A 38 -5.05 -5.58 1.00
N CYS A 39 -4.55 -6.81 0.91
CA CYS A 39 -3.67 -7.25 -0.18
C CYS A 39 -4.35 -7.10 -1.55
N ALA A 40 -5.64 -7.43 -1.68
CA ALA A 40 -6.38 -7.27 -2.93
C ALA A 40 -6.50 -5.79 -3.35
N GLU A 41 -6.76 -4.88 -2.42
CA GLU A 41 -6.79 -3.43 -2.69
C GLU A 41 -5.43 -2.89 -3.15
N HIS A 42 -4.34 -3.28 -2.47
CA HIS A 42 -2.98 -2.92 -2.89
C HIS A 42 -2.63 -3.48 -4.26
N THR A 43 -2.98 -4.75 -4.52
CA THR A 43 -2.78 -5.41 -5.82
C THR A 43 -3.51 -4.66 -6.94
N ALA A 44 -4.77 -4.28 -6.71
CA ALA A 44 -5.55 -3.51 -7.67
C ALA A 44 -4.96 -2.12 -7.94
N ALA A 45 -4.54 -1.41 -6.88
CA ALA A 45 -3.92 -0.09 -7.01
C ALA A 45 -2.59 -0.14 -7.79
N LEU A 46 -1.76 -1.17 -7.56
CA LEU A 46 -0.54 -1.37 -8.33
C LEU A 46 -0.82 -1.64 -9.81
N HIS A 47 -1.83 -2.47 -10.11
CA HIS A 47 -2.26 -2.71 -11.50
C HIS A 47 -2.78 -1.43 -12.18
N GLU A 48 -3.61 -0.65 -11.48
CA GLU A 48 -4.14 0.62 -12.01
C GLU A 48 -3.02 1.64 -12.28
N ALA A 49 -2.00 1.69 -11.42
CA ALA A 49 -0.82 2.52 -11.60
C ALA A 49 0.16 1.98 -12.67
N GLY A 50 -0.13 0.83 -13.30
CA GLY A 50 0.65 0.26 -14.40
C GLY A 50 1.91 -0.51 -13.98
N PHE A 51 2.01 -0.93 -12.73
CA PHE A 51 3.11 -1.78 -12.26
C PHE A 51 2.99 -3.21 -12.82
N ARG A 52 4.14 -3.87 -12.97
CA ARG A 52 4.18 -5.34 -13.10
C ARG A 52 4.00 -5.92 -11.71
N VAL A 53 2.93 -6.67 -11.49
CA VAL A 53 2.55 -7.15 -10.16
C VAL A 53 2.87 -8.64 -10.01
N THR A 54 3.54 -8.98 -8.92
CA THR A 54 3.80 -10.35 -8.48
C THR A 54 3.10 -10.58 -7.14
N PRO A 55 2.01 -11.38 -7.11
CA PRO A 55 1.36 -11.78 -5.86
C PRO A 55 2.04 -12.99 -5.22
N GLY A 56 1.74 -13.26 -3.95
CA GLY A 56 2.17 -14.50 -3.29
C GLY A 56 3.67 -14.56 -3.01
N VAL A 57 4.32 -13.41 -2.83
CA VAL A 57 5.78 -13.31 -2.72
C VAL A 57 6.30 -14.17 -1.57
N ALA A 58 7.37 -14.91 -1.82
CA ALA A 58 7.97 -15.85 -0.85
C ALA A 58 6.99 -16.92 -0.31
N GLY A 59 5.91 -17.22 -1.04
CA GLY A 59 4.88 -18.17 -0.61
C GLY A 59 3.89 -17.60 0.42
N ILE A 60 3.91 -16.29 0.67
CA ILE A 60 2.98 -15.60 1.56
C ILE A 60 1.78 -15.11 0.73
N PRO A 61 0.57 -15.67 0.90
CA PRO A 61 -0.58 -15.34 0.05
C PRO A 61 -0.99 -13.86 0.08
N THR A 62 -0.71 -13.16 1.19
CA THR A 62 -1.03 -11.75 1.39
C THR A 62 0.14 -10.81 1.10
N ALA A 63 1.26 -11.31 0.58
CA ALA A 63 2.37 -10.48 0.12
C ALA A 63 2.26 -10.17 -1.38
N VAL A 64 2.46 -8.89 -1.74
CA VAL A 64 2.43 -8.42 -3.13
C VAL A 64 3.65 -7.53 -3.40
N MET A 65 4.20 -7.64 -4.62
CA MET A 65 5.27 -6.77 -5.10
C MET A 65 4.84 -6.12 -6.42
N GLY A 66 5.07 -4.81 -6.54
CA GLY A 66 4.91 -4.06 -7.79
C GLY A 66 6.27 -3.57 -8.30
N GLU A 67 6.54 -3.79 -9.57
CA GLU A 67 7.79 -3.39 -10.23
C GLU A 67 7.53 -2.40 -11.37
N ALA A 68 8.31 -1.33 -11.43
CA ALA A 68 8.30 -0.34 -12.50
C ALA A 68 9.72 -0.03 -12.99
N GLY A 69 9.87 0.35 -14.26
CA GLY A 69 11.15 0.55 -14.91
C GLY A 69 11.75 -0.72 -15.53
N GLU A 70 12.90 -0.57 -16.19
CA GLU A 70 13.54 -1.64 -17.00
C GLU A 70 15.04 -1.84 -16.68
N GLY A 71 15.62 -1.04 -15.78
CA GLY A 71 17.03 -1.17 -15.38
C GLY A 71 17.51 -0.06 -14.45
N GLY A 72 18.79 -0.12 -14.06
CA GLY A 72 19.43 0.83 -13.13
C GLY A 72 19.48 0.34 -11.68
N PRO A 73 19.84 1.23 -10.73
CA PRO A 73 19.75 0.93 -9.30
C PRO A 73 18.31 0.58 -8.92
N VAL A 74 18.13 -0.51 -8.18
CA VAL A 74 16.81 -0.94 -7.70
C VAL A 74 16.56 -0.29 -6.34
N ILE A 75 15.45 0.44 -6.22
CA ILE A 75 14.97 1.01 -4.96
C ILE A 75 13.71 0.24 -4.56
N ALA A 76 13.75 -0.38 -3.37
CA ALA A 76 12.59 -1.06 -2.79
C ALA A 76 11.95 -0.17 -1.73
N ILE A 77 10.62 -0.08 -1.76
CA ILE A 77 9.81 0.57 -0.72
C ILE A 77 8.97 -0.53 -0.07
N LEU A 78 9.16 -0.73 1.22
CA LEU A 78 8.40 -1.71 2.01
C LEU A 78 7.20 -1.03 2.65
N GLY A 79 6.00 -1.57 2.40
CA GLY A 79 4.77 -1.18 3.07
C GLY A 79 4.19 -2.33 3.87
N GLU A 80 3.64 -2.02 5.03
CA GLU A 80 2.93 -2.94 5.92
C GLU A 80 1.46 -2.50 6.00
N PHE A 81 0.56 -3.46 6.15
CA PHE A 81 -0.89 -3.21 6.15
C PHE A 81 -1.67 -4.21 7.02
N ASP A 82 -0.98 -4.92 7.92
CA ASP A 82 -1.62 -5.72 8.96
C ASP A 82 -2.02 -4.86 10.15
N ALA A 83 -3.16 -5.18 10.72
CA ALA A 83 -3.70 -4.53 11.91
C ALA A 83 -3.25 -5.25 13.18
N LEU A 84 -3.33 -4.53 14.30
CA LEU A 84 -3.07 -5.07 15.63
C LEU A 84 -4.35 -5.65 16.27
N PRO A 85 -4.25 -6.77 17.00
CA PRO A 85 -5.39 -7.34 17.71
C PRO A 85 -5.80 -6.44 18.89
N GLY A 86 -7.11 -6.24 19.05
CA GLY A 86 -7.68 -5.55 20.21
C GLY A 86 -7.60 -4.02 20.19
N LEU A 87 -7.21 -3.41 19.06
CA LEU A 87 -7.30 -1.96 18.86
C LEU A 87 -8.56 -1.58 18.08
N SER A 88 -9.12 -0.42 18.43
CA SER A 88 -10.26 0.19 17.73
C SER A 88 -9.81 0.81 16.39
N GLN A 89 -10.67 0.77 15.38
CA GLN A 89 -10.51 1.55 14.13
C GLN A 89 -11.31 2.86 14.19
N GLU A 90 -11.50 3.39 15.39
CA GLU A 90 -12.03 4.73 15.62
C GLU A 90 -10.88 5.70 15.88
N ALA A 91 -10.83 6.77 15.11
CA ALA A 91 -9.83 7.82 15.30
C ALA A 91 -10.00 8.47 16.68
N ASP A 92 -8.88 8.86 17.28
CA ASP A 92 -8.81 9.58 18.56
C ASP A 92 -9.38 8.83 19.77
N VAL A 93 -9.49 7.49 19.69
CA VAL A 93 -9.93 6.62 20.78
C VAL A 93 -8.78 5.69 21.21
N ALA A 94 -8.27 5.89 22.43
CA ALA A 94 -7.15 5.12 22.97
C ALA A 94 -7.54 3.77 23.61
N GLU A 95 -8.83 3.57 23.89
CA GLU A 95 -9.38 2.38 24.55
C GLU A 95 -10.71 1.98 23.87
N PRO A 96 -10.98 0.67 23.66
CA PRO A 96 -12.20 0.20 22.98
C PRO A 96 -13.52 0.58 23.66
#